data_AF-A0A965RQK8-F1
#
_entry.id   AF-A0A965RQK8-F1
#
_cell.length_a   1.000
_cell.length_b   1.000
_cell.length_c   1.000
_cell.angle_alpha   90.00
_cell.angle_beta   90.00
_cell.angle_gamma   90.00
#
_symmetry.space_group_name_H-M   'P 1'
#
loop_
_entity.id
_entity.type
_entity.pdbx_description
1 polymer ?
#
loop_
_entity_poly.entity_id
_entity_poly.type
_entity_poly.pdbx_seq_one_letter_code
_entity_poly.pdbx_strand_id
1 'polypeptide(L)'
;MRTNLGNYIKQSLCICVFLTNFGCSKILSPSGGNTLSGVVQLARVSGATISVYEMLSDGSKGSLLASTTTDSNGEYTVSLGTYSGSVIIESVGGTYIDEATGSTKTASSLSALTDASAASNAPITPMSHLVKERTIALLATNTLSEAKTQAVSEVAGLFGVSAEDLSVTPTSATALSSLNTRATRAALGLAAFSYLLKDFRHSGSAVSVEGALEALAEDLKDDGKINGSVTSTVAKKLAMEWKTSMAAAKTAAAENSNLVFSKLSSEILAEVSSTTLDTGSELEGLQEDGSFYINGVNTGLTNGTGLFLDQNFYNNGTVIGSYDGAGTVTITGVFSGT
;
A
#
# COMPACT_ATOMS: atom_id res chain seq x y z
N MET A 1 68.24 -40.05 -20.41
CA MET A 1 68.10 -38.72 -19.78
C MET A 1 66.63 -38.60 -19.36
N ARG A 2 66.27 -38.75 -18.07
CA ARG A 2 65.95 -37.64 -17.13
C ARG A 2 65.13 -36.53 -17.83
N THR A 3 63.90 -36.17 -17.44
CA THR A 3 63.26 -36.15 -16.10
C THR A 3 61.79 -35.70 -16.20
N ASN A 4 60.94 -36.22 -15.29
CA ASN A 4 59.91 -35.54 -14.47
C ASN A 4 58.75 -34.76 -15.13
N LEU A 5 57.53 -34.65 -14.59
CA LEU A 5 56.82 -35.10 -13.37
C LEU A 5 55.33 -34.85 -13.69
N GLY A 6 54.41 -35.81 -13.54
CA GLY A 6 53.52 -35.98 -12.37
C GLY A 6 52.25 -35.11 -12.46
N ASN A 7 51.02 -35.50 -12.15
CA ASN A 7 50.32 -36.72 -11.72
C ASN A 7 48.81 -36.39 -11.96
N TYR A 8 47.97 -37.26 -12.57
CA TYR A 8 47.20 -38.36 -11.95
C TYR A 8 46.34 -37.94 -10.73
N ILE A 9 45.11 -38.39 -10.45
CA ILE A 9 44.00 -39.12 -11.11
C ILE A 9 43.03 -39.49 -9.94
N LYS A 10 41.72 -39.55 -10.21
CA LYS A 10 40.66 -40.42 -9.58
C LYS A 10 40.45 -40.43 -8.06
N GLN A 11 39.20 -40.14 -7.62
CA GLN A 11 38.14 -41.09 -7.21
C GLN A 11 38.37 -41.90 -5.92
N SER A 12 37.25 -42.01 -5.19
CA SER A 12 36.88 -43.03 -4.19
C SER A 12 37.36 -42.77 -2.77
N LEU A 13 36.41 -42.74 -1.82
CA LEU A 13 35.92 -43.95 -1.15
C LEU A 13 35.44 -43.58 0.26
N CYS A 14 34.22 -43.97 0.61
CA CYS A 14 33.73 -43.96 1.99
C CYS A 14 34.68 -44.72 2.92
N ILE A 15 35.00 -44.11 4.06
CA ILE A 15 35.39 -44.84 5.27
C ILE A 15 34.43 -44.41 6.38
N CYS A 16 33.57 -45.35 6.77
CA CYS A 16 32.83 -45.33 8.03
C CYS A 16 33.83 -45.60 9.16
N VAL A 17 33.95 -44.68 10.11
CA VAL A 17 34.57 -44.95 11.41
C VAL A 17 33.47 -44.95 12.46
N PHE A 18 33.31 -46.10 13.11
CA PHE A 18 32.49 -46.31 14.30
C PHE A 18 33.03 -45.46 15.46
N LEU A 19 32.21 -44.55 15.97
CA LEU A 19 32.35 -43.98 17.31
C LEU A 19 31.08 -44.31 18.10
N THR A 20 31.28 -45.14 19.11
CA THR A 20 30.30 -45.60 20.09
C THR A 20 29.89 -44.49 21.04
N ASN A 21 28.61 -44.49 21.43
CA ASN A 21 27.98 -43.70 22.50
C ASN A 21 28.03 -42.18 22.34
N PHE A 22 26.94 -41.58 21.84
CA PHE A 22 26.19 -40.50 22.50
C PHE A 22 24.80 -40.41 21.84
N GLY A 23 23.84 -39.89 22.61
CA GLY A 23 22.40 -39.98 22.41
C GLY A 23 21.86 -39.74 21.01
N CYS A 24 20.69 -40.34 20.76
CA CYS A 24 19.77 -40.04 19.68
C CYS A 24 19.75 -38.54 19.35
N SER A 25 20.52 -38.12 18.35
CA SER A 25 20.32 -36.83 17.71
C SER A 25 19.02 -36.94 16.93
N LYS A 26 17.91 -36.62 17.60
CA LYS A 26 16.76 -36.07 16.90
C LYS A 26 17.32 -34.95 16.03
N ILE A 27 17.31 -35.15 14.72
CA ILE A 27 17.36 -34.04 13.78
C ILE A 27 16.12 -33.24 14.13
N LEU A 28 16.31 -32.15 14.88
CA LEU A 28 15.26 -31.17 15.11
C LEU A 28 14.99 -30.57 13.73
N SER A 29 13.94 -31.07 13.07
CA SER A 29 13.21 -30.26 12.11
C SER A 29 12.98 -28.90 12.78
N PRO A 30 13.15 -27.76 12.08
CA PRO A 30 12.85 -26.46 12.67
C PRO A 30 11.45 -26.55 13.24
N SER A 31 11.36 -26.57 14.57
CA SER A 31 10.11 -26.59 15.31
C SER A 31 9.30 -25.42 14.76
N GLY A 32 8.17 -25.71 14.11
CA GLY A 32 7.35 -24.74 13.39
C GLY A 32 6.97 -23.56 14.27
N GLY A 33 7.83 -22.55 14.26
CA GLY A 33 7.66 -21.32 15.01
C GLY A 33 6.96 -20.29 14.16
N ASN A 34 6.13 -19.46 14.80
CA ASN A 34 5.47 -18.36 14.16
C ASN A 34 6.52 -17.33 13.73
N THR A 35 6.58 -17.07 12.42
CA THR A 35 7.47 -16.07 11.83
C THR A 35 6.62 -14.94 11.30
N LEU A 36 7.00 -13.74 11.69
CA LEU A 36 6.37 -12.50 11.27
C LEU A 36 7.32 -11.77 10.34
N SER A 37 6.81 -11.40 9.17
CA SER A 37 7.55 -10.63 8.18
C SER A 37 6.71 -9.47 7.67
N GLY A 38 7.36 -8.43 7.17
CA GLY A 38 6.66 -7.32 6.56
C GLY A 38 7.62 -6.24 6.12
N VAL A 39 7.07 -5.06 5.86
CA VAL A 39 7.82 -3.90 5.41
C VAL A 39 7.37 -2.68 6.18
N VAL A 40 8.27 -1.75 6.48
CA VAL A 40 7.88 -0.41 6.96
C VAL A 40 7.81 0.52 5.75
N GLN A 41 6.60 0.91 5.36
CA GLN A 41 6.34 1.66 4.13
C GLN A 41 5.63 2.98 4.43
N LEU A 42 6.42 4.06 4.43
CA LEU A 42 6.05 5.31 3.76
C LEU A 42 6.67 5.24 2.35
N ALA A 43 8.01 5.21 2.31
CA ALA A 43 8.86 5.04 1.12
C ALA A 43 10.01 4.03 1.30
N ARG A 44 9.75 2.91 2.00
CA ARG A 44 10.75 1.95 2.52
C ARG A 44 11.64 2.59 3.59
N VAL A 45 11.33 2.33 4.86
CA VAL A 45 12.09 2.88 5.99
C VAL A 45 13.24 1.95 6.36
N SER A 46 14.47 2.39 6.14
CA SER A 46 15.67 1.62 6.49
C SER A 46 16.17 1.94 7.90
N GLY A 47 16.63 0.91 8.62
CA GLY A 47 17.22 1.06 9.95
C GLY A 47 16.23 1.40 11.06
N ALA A 48 14.94 1.15 10.86
CA ALA A 48 13.93 1.29 11.90
C ALA A 48 14.03 0.11 12.89
N THR A 49 13.85 0.39 14.17
CA THR A 49 13.72 -0.66 15.19
C THR A 49 12.29 -1.17 15.20
N ILE A 50 12.12 -2.47 15.01
CA ILE A 50 10.83 -3.16 15.10
C ILE A 50 10.71 -3.81 16.46
N SER A 51 9.61 -3.57 17.14
CA SER A 51 9.26 -4.21 18.42
C SER A 51 7.88 -4.86 18.30
N VAL A 52 7.78 -6.13 18.67
CA VAL A 52 6.53 -6.89 18.63
C VAL A 52 6.08 -7.18 20.06
N TYR A 53 4.87 -6.72 20.40
CA TYR A 53 4.26 -6.88 21.71
C TYR A 53 3.04 -7.78 21.61
N GLU A 54 2.78 -8.53 22.67
CA GLU A 54 1.46 -9.12 22.90
C GLU A 54 0.40 -8.00 22.94
N MET A 55 -0.77 -8.26 22.35
CA MET A 55 -1.94 -7.40 22.54
C MET A 55 -2.82 -7.97 23.65
N LEU A 56 -3.10 -7.17 24.67
CA LEU A 56 -4.05 -7.52 25.73
C LEU A 56 -5.49 -7.34 25.24
N SER A 57 -6.45 -7.89 25.99
CA SER A 57 -7.87 -7.88 25.58
C SER A 57 -8.49 -6.48 25.45
N ASP A 58 -7.93 -5.49 26.14
CA ASP A 58 -8.32 -4.07 26.05
C ASP A 58 -7.60 -3.32 24.91
N GLY A 59 -6.76 -4.02 24.15
CA GLY A 59 -5.95 -3.47 23.07
C GLY A 59 -4.68 -2.74 23.51
N SER A 60 -4.35 -2.77 24.80
CA SER A 60 -3.07 -2.27 25.30
C SER A 60 -1.92 -3.24 25.01
N LYS A 61 -0.68 -2.73 25.07
CA LYS A 61 0.53 -3.52 24.89
C LYS A 61 0.85 -4.35 26.13
N GLY A 62 1.03 -5.65 25.94
CA GLY A 62 1.56 -6.59 26.92
C GLY A 62 3.07 -6.73 26.84
N SER A 63 3.57 -7.95 27.03
CA SER A 63 5.00 -8.25 27.03
C SER A 63 5.64 -8.04 25.65
N LEU A 64 6.89 -7.57 25.62
CA LEU A 64 7.71 -7.60 24.41
C LEU A 64 8.04 -9.06 24.07
N LEU A 65 7.62 -9.48 22.88
CA LEU A 65 7.80 -10.84 22.38
C LEU A 65 9.11 -10.98 21.61
N ALA A 66 9.41 -10.00 20.75
CA ALA A 66 10.61 -10.00 19.92
C ALA A 66 10.94 -8.59 19.39
N SER A 67 12.18 -8.42 18.91
CA SER A 67 12.63 -7.20 18.25
C SER A 67 13.60 -7.50 17.12
N THR A 68 13.61 -6.65 16.10
CA THR A 68 14.53 -6.72 14.95
C THR A 68 14.72 -5.31 14.38
N THR A 69 15.46 -5.17 13.28
CA THR A 69 15.61 -3.92 12.54
C THR A 69 15.24 -4.10 11.08
N THR A 70 14.74 -3.05 10.43
CA THR A 70 14.53 -3.08 8.98
C THR A 70 15.85 -3.00 8.21
N ASP A 71 15.89 -3.69 7.06
CA ASP A 71 17.03 -3.66 6.14
C ASP A 71 17.03 -2.40 5.23
N SER A 72 17.87 -2.38 4.19
CA SER A 72 17.92 -1.28 3.22
C SER A 72 16.65 -1.13 2.36
N ASN A 73 15.87 -2.19 2.24
CA ASN A 73 14.60 -2.22 1.53
C ASN A 73 13.41 -2.02 2.49
N GLY A 74 13.67 -1.65 3.74
CA GLY A 74 12.64 -1.48 4.76
C GLY A 74 11.93 -2.77 5.16
N GLU A 75 12.47 -3.93 4.78
CA GLU A 75 11.91 -5.24 5.09
C GLU A 75 12.39 -5.69 6.46
N TYR A 76 11.54 -6.45 7.15
CA TYR A 76 11.90 -7.07 8.42
C TYR A 76 11.35 -8.50 8.49
N THR A 77 12.04 -9.33 9.27
CA THR A 77 11.58 -10.67 9.66
C THR A 77 11.97 -10.91 11.10
N VAL A 78 11.06 -11.47 11.88
CA VAL A 78 11.25 -11.77 13.30
C VAL A 78 10.52 -13.05 13.69
N SER A 79 11.18 -13.88 14.50
CA SER A 79 10.57 -15.10 15.03
C SER A 79 9.85 -14.78 16.35
N LEU A 80 8.61 -15.24 16.47
CA LEU A 80 7.79 -15.15 17.68
C LEU A 80 7.81 -16.47 18.48
N GLY A 81 8.68 -17.41 18.11
CA GLY A 81 8.74 -18.73 18.71
C GLY A 81 7.40 -19.45 18.58
N THR A 82 6.85 -19.93 19.70
CA THR A 82 5.55 -20.61 19.74
C THR A 82 4.38 -19.69 20.12
N TYR A 83 4.60 -18.38 20.22
CA TYR A 83 3.55 -17.44 20.60
C TYR A 83 2.47 -17.38 19.53
N SER A 84 1.22 -17.60 19.93
CA SER A 84 0.03 -17.48 19.09
C SER A 84 -0.94 -16.51 19.75
N GLY A 85 -1.49 -15.58 18.98
CA GLY A 85 -2.35 -14.51 19.50
C GLY A 85 -2.17 -13.22 18.71
N SER A 86 -2.98 -12.22 19.03
CA SER A 86 -2.88 -10.90 18.41
C SER A 86 -1.66 -10.14 18.95
N VAL A 87 -0.97 -9.44 18.06
CA VAL A 87 0.26 -8.70 18.37
C VAL A 87 0.20 -7.28 17.84
N ILE A 88 0.75 -6.36 18.62
CA ILE A 88 1.01 -4.99 18.21
C ILE A 88 2.47 -4.90 17.77
N ILE A 89 2.68 -4.40 16.56
CA ILE A 89 4.01 -4.22 16.00
C ILE A 89 4.27 -2.72 15.93
N GLU A 90 5.39 -2.26 16.44
CA GLU A 90 5.82 -0.86 16.40
C GLU A 90 7.15 -0.72 15.67
N SER A 91 7.23 0.29 14.82
CA SER A 91 8.44 0.71 14.13
C SER A 91 8.84 2.10 14.64
N VAL A 92 10.08 2.26 15.08
CA VAL A 92 10.62 3.53 15.58
C VAL A 92 11.95 3.85 14.93
N GLY A 93 12.14 5.12 14.54
CA GLY A 93 13.38 5.61 13.92
C GLY A 93 13.57 5.12 12.49
N GLY A 94 14.82 5.14 12.03
CA GLY A 94 15.17 4.87 10.64
C GLY A 94 14.93 6.06 9.72
N THR A 95 15.25 5.87 8.44
CA THR A 95 15.16 6.92 7.41
C THR A 95 14.56 6.41 6.12
N TYR A 96 13.91 7.28 5.37
CA TYR A 96 13.33 6.99 4.06
C TYR A 96 13.50 8.17 3.11
N ILE A 97 13.38 7.93 1.80
CA ILE A 97 13.34 9.00 0.79
C ILE A 97 11.89 9.30 0.48
N ASP A 98 11.41 10.48 0.86
CA ASP A 98 10.01 10.86 0.67
C ASP A 98 9.60 10.94 -0.80
N GLU A 99 8.52 10.26 -1.20
CA GLU A 99 8.07 10.19 -2.59
C GLU A 99 7.68 11.54 -3.17
N ALA A 100 7.18 12.45 -2.33
CA ALA A 100 6.68 13.74 -2.77
C ALA A 100 7.79 14.78 -2.92
N THR A 101 8.82 14.73 -2.07
CA THR A 101 9.91 15.72 -2.08
C THR A 101 11.26 15.19 -2.56
N GLY A 102 11.41 13.87 -2.71
CA GLY A 102 12.68 13.22 -3.04
C GLY A 102 13.77 13.39 -1.97
N SER A 103 13.41 13.86 -0.77
CA SER A 103 14.36 14.18 0.30
C SER A 103 14.41 13.07 1.33
N THR A 104 15.59 12.80 1.89
CA THR A 104 15.73 11.90 3.03
C THR A 104 15.06 12.49 4.27
N LYS A 105 14.20 11.72 4.93
CA LYS A 105 13.50 12.07 6.16
C LYS A 105 13.69 10.99 7.22
N THR A 106 13.69 11.39 8.48
CA THR A 106 13.53 10.47 9.61
C THR A 106 12.10 9.95 9.63
N ALA A 107 11.92 8.65 9.81
CA ALA A 107 10.57 8.09 9.90
C ALA A 107 9.93 8.39 11.26
N SER A 108 8.66 8.76 11.22
CA SER A 108 7.79 8.80 12.39
C SER A 108 7.49 7.39 12.88
N SER A 109 7.10 7.28 14.15
CA SER A 109 6.68 6.00 14.70
C SER A 109 5.42 5.50 13.98
N LEU A 110 5.43 4.25 13.56
CA LEU A 110 4.30 3.59 12.91
C LEU A 110 3.99 2.28 13.62
N SER A 111 2.76 1.81 13.47
CA SER A 111 2.35 0.54 14.09
C SER A 111 1.42 -0.26 13.19
N ALA A 112 1.29 -1.54 13.50
CA ALA A 112 0.32 -2.44 12.88
C ALA A 112 -0.25 -3.39 13.93
N LEU A 113 -1.44 -3.92 13.64
CA LEU A 113 -2.08 -4.98 14.40
C LEU A 113 -2.22 -6.21 13.51
N THR A 114 -1.73 -7.36 13.95
CA THR A 114 -1.87 -8.63 13.24
C THR A 114 -1.99 -9.80 14.21
N ASP A 115 -2.21 -10.99 13.68
CA ASP A 115 -2.23 -12.23 14.45
C ASP A 115 -0.95 -13.02 14.18
N ALA A 116 -0.31 -13.53 15.23
CA ALA A 116 0.87 -14.37 15.12
C ALA A 116 0.49 -15.74 14.52
N SER A 117 1.05 -16.06 13.36
CA SER A 117 0.88 -17.32 12.66
C SER A 117 2.21 -17.79 12.04
N ALA A 118 2.24 -18.99 11.46
CA ALA A 118 3.45 -19.59 10.90
C ALA A 118 4.14 -18.71 9.84
N ALA A 119 3.38 -17.87 9.13
CA ALA A 119 3.89 -16.93 8.14
C ALA A 119 2.98 -15.70 8.02
N SER A 120 2.98 -14.86 9.06
CA SER A 120 2.18 -13.63 9.04
C SER A 120 2.88 -12.54 8.23
N ASN A 121 2.16 -11.95 7.27
CA ASN A 121 2.57 -10.70 6.63
C ASN A 121 1.97 -9.52 7.39
N ALA A 122 2.81 -8.56 7.78
CA ALA A 122 2.37 -7.37 8.51
C ALA A 122 3.10 -6.12 8.02
N PRO A 123 2.63 -5.53 6.90
CA PRO A 123 3.14 -4.23 6.48
C PRO A 123 2.81 -3.16 7.54
N ILE A 124 3.83 -2.41 7.95
CA ILE A 124 3.73 -1.29 8.88
C ILE A 124 3.69 0.00 8.04
N THR A 125 2.52 0.61 7.98
CA THR A 125 2.22 1.77 7.12
C THR A 125 1.32 2.76 7.86
N PRO A 126 1.17 4.00 7.37
CA PRO A 126 0.09 4.91 7.78
C PRO A 126 -1.28 4.24 7.89
N MET A 127 -1.64 3.42 6.90
CA MET A 127 -2.92 2.72 6.89
C MET A 127 -3.02 1.71 8.04
N SER A 128 -1.99 0.86 8.23
CA SER A 128 -2.01 -0.13 9.32
C SER A 128 -1.99 0.53 10.70
N HIS A 129 -1.37 1.72 10.80
CA HIS A 129 -1.33 2.49 12.04
C HIS A 129 -2.73 2.99 12.41
N LEU A 130 -3.43 3.63 11.45
CA LEU A 130 -4.81 4.07 11.64
C LEU A 130 -5.76 2.90 11.90
N VAL A 131 -5.58 1.76 11.21
CA VAL A 131 -6.36 0.54 11.49
C VAL A 131 -6.19 0.10 12.93
N LYS A 132 -4.95 0.09 13.46
CA LYS A 132 -4.72 -0.29 14.86
C LYS A 132 -5.39 0.69 15.82
N GLU A 133 -5.20 2.00 15.64
CA GLU A 133 -5.82 3.03 16.49
C GLU A 133 -7.35 2.90 16.50
N ARG A 134 -7.96 2.76 15.32
CA ARG A 134 -9.41 2.61 15.20
C ARG A 134 -9.92 1.28 15.77
N THR A 135 -9.17 0.20 15.58
CA THR A 135 -9.52 -1.10 16.18
C THR A 135 -9.58 -0.99 17.70
N ILE A 136 -8.59 -0.37 18.33
CA ILE A 136 -8.55 -0.19 19.81
C ILE A 136 -9.74 0.64 20.28
N ALA A 137 -10.10 1.72 19.57
CA ALA A 137 -11.27 2.53 19.90
C ALA A 137 -12.58 1.72 19.86
N LEU A 138 -12.72 0.83 18.89
CA LEU A 138 -13.92 0.00 18.69
C LEU A 138 -14.05 -1.16 19.70
N LEU A 139 -12.98 -1.54 20.41
CA LEU A 139 -13.03 -2.59 21.43
C LEU A 139 -13.95 -2.25 22.62
N ALA A 140 -14.31 -0.98 22.80
CA ALA A 140 -15.25 -0.56 23.83
C ALA A 140 -16.66 -1.17 23.62
N THR A 141 -17.01 -1.52 22.39
CA THR A 141 -18.37 -1.98 22.02
C THR A 141 -18.39 -3.22 21.12
N ASN A 142 -17.24 -3.70 20.65
CA ASN A 142 -17.14 -4.80 19.69
C ASN A 142 -16.14 -5.86 20.15
N THR A 143 -16.27 -7.08 19.59
CA THR A 143 -15.17 -8.06 19.65
C THR A 143 -13.97 -7.59 18.81
N LEU A 144 -12.78 -8.14 19.08
CA LEU A 144 -11.58 -7.81 18.31
C LEU A 144 -11.74 -8.06 16.80
N SER A 145 -12.42 -9.14 16.41
CA SER A 145 -12.64 -9.46 15.00
C SER A 145 -13.55 -8.46 14.31
N GLU A 146 -14.64 -8.06 14.96
CA GLU A 146 -15.58 -7.05 14.46
C GLU A 146 -14.91 -5.68 14.37
N ALA A 147 -14.22 -5.27 15.44
CA ALA A 147 -13.46 -4.02 15.51
C ALA A 147 -12.41 -3.92 14.39
N LYS A 148 -11.62 -4.98 14.18
CA LYS A 148 -10.60 -5.03 13.12
C LYS A 148 -11.23 -4.96 11.73
N THR A 149 -12.33 -5.68 11.50
CA THR A 149 -13.03 -5.68 10.20
C THR A 149 -13.57 -4.30 9.87
N GLN A 150 -14.23 -3.65 10.85
CA GLN A 150 -14.76 -2.31 10.69
C GLN A 150 -13.64 -1.28 10.46
N ALA A 151 -12.58 -1.30 11.28
CA ALA A 151 -11.44 -0.39 11.16
C ALA A 151 -10.75 -0.49 9.79
N VAL A 152 -10.54 -1.71 9.27
CA VAL A 152 -9.97 -1.93 7.94
C VAL A 152 -10.87 -1.31 6.85
N SER A 153 -12.18 -1.53 6.92
CA SER A 153 -13.11 -0.97 5.93
C SER A 153 -13.14 0.55 5.95
N GLU A 154 -13.19 1.16 7.14
CA GLU A 154 -13.21 2.62 7.31
C GLU A 154 -11.91 3.22 6.77
N VAL A 155 -10.74 2.72 7.19
CA VAL A 155 -9.44 3.24 6.74
C VAL A 155 -9.22 3.02 5.24
N ALA A 156 -9.61 1.87 4.68
CA ALA A 156 -9.53 1.64 3.24
C ALA A 156 -10.32 2.69 2.45
N GLY A 157 -11.52 3.04 2.93
CA GLY A 157 -12.35 4.12 2.39
C GLY A 157 -11.65 5.48 2.39
N LEU A 158 -10.88 5.80 3.45
CA LEU A 158 -10.14 7.06 3.53
C LEU A 158 -9.05 7.19 2.45
N PHE A 159 -8.38 6.10 2.13
CA PHE A 159 -7.30 6.08 1.13
C PHE A 159 -7.81 5.79 -0.29
N GLY A 160 -9.12 5.55 -0.45
CA GLY A 160 -9.72 5.17 -1.72
C GLY A 160 -9.10 3.89 -2.30
N VAL A 161 -8.91 2.89 -1.44
CA VAL A 161 -8.41 1.55 -1.78
C VAL A 161 -9.39 0.50 -1.24
N SER A 162 -9.23 -0.76 -1.65
CA SER A 162 -10.04 -1.85 -1.13
C SER A 162 -9.49 -2.35 0.21
N ALA A 163 -10.34 -2.92 1.08
CA ALA A 163 -9.95 -3.49 2.37
C ALA A 163 -8.81 -4.52 2.23
N GLU A 164 -8.87 -5.32 1.17
CA GLU A 164 -7.88 -6.35 0.87
C GLU A 164 -6.50 -5.77 0.50
N ASP A 165 -6.45 -4.52 0.05
CA ASP A 165 -5.19 -3.85 -0.31
C ASP A 165 -4.34 -3.52 0.94
N LEU A 166 -4.96 -3.39 2.11
CA LEU A 166 -4.25 -3.09 3.37
C LEU A 166 -3.50 -4.32 3.94
N SER A 167 -3.85 -5.52 3.47
CA SER A 167 -3.27 -6.79 3.95
C SER A 167 -2.02 -7.25 3.19
N VAL A 168 -1.72 -6.60 2.07
CA VAL A 168 -0.59 -6.98 1.20
C VAL A 168 0.61 -6.06 1.42
N THR A 169 1.79 -6.58 1.17
CA THR A 169 3.01 -5.77 1.11
C THR A 169 2.90 -4.81 -0.07
N PRO A 170 2.89 -3.49 0.14
CA PRO A 170 2.87 -2.54 -0.96
C PRO A 170 4.12 -2.69 -1.83
N THR A 171 4.03 -2.42 -3.12
CA THR A 171 5.22 -2.26 -3.98
C THR A 171 5.97 -0.98 -3.62
N SER A 172 7.22 -0.80 -4.04
CA SER A 172 7.86 0.53 -3.96
C SER A 172 7.08 1.53 -4.81
N ALA A 173 6.78 2.71 -4.26
CA ALA A 173 6.08 3.77 -4.98
C ALA A 173 6.84 4.24 -6.25
N THR A 174 8.17 4.16 -6.23
CA THR A 174 9.03 4.47 -7.39
C THR A 174 9.02 3.39 -8.49
N ALA A 175 8.38 2.25 -8.24
CA ALA A 175 8.32 1.12 -9.17
C ALA A 175 6.88 0.85 -9.66
N LEU A 176 5.97 1.82 -9.51
CA LEU A 176 4.60 1.69 -9.98
C LEU A 176 4.54 1.76 -11.51
N SER A 177 4.17 0.67 -12.15
CA SER A 177 3.99 0.59 -13.61
C SER A 177 2.54 0.32 -14.04
N SER A 178 1.69 -0.13 -13.11
CA SER A 178 0.25 -0.34 -13.31
C SER A 178 -0.47 -0.36 -11.95
N LEU A 179 -1.81 -0.37 -11.94
CA LEU A 179 -2.64 -0.47 -10.73
C LEU A 179 -3.47 -1.77 -10.66
N ASN A 180 -3.08 -2.78 -11.44
CA ASN A 180 -3.82 -4.05 -11.54
C ASN A 180 -3.64 -4.96 -10.31
N THR A 181 -2.60 -4.75 -9.50
CA THR A 181 -2.37 -5.51 -8.28
C THR A 181 -2.79 -4.76 -7.01
N ARG A 182 -3.12 -5.51 -5.96
CA ARG A 182 -3.36 -4.96 -4.62
C ARG A 182 -2.14 -4.17 -4.12
N ALA A 183 -0.94 -4.71 -4.32
CA ALA A 183 0.32 -4.11 -3.87
C ALA A 183 0.58 -2.74 -4.51
N THR A 184 0.26 -2.60 -5.81
CA THR A 184 0.39 -1.32 -6.52
C THR A 184 -0.67 -0.29 -6.10
N ARG A 185 -1.90 -0.73 -5.79
CA ARG A 185 -2.94 0.18 -5.27
C ARG A 185 -2.63 0.68 -3.86
N ALA A 186 -2.17 -0.20 -2.98
CA ALA A 186 -1.72 0.17 -1.65
C ALA A 186 -0.57 1.18 -1.71
N ALA A 187 0.43 0.93 -2.56
CA ALA A 187 1.56 1.83 -2.76
C ALA A 187 1.14 3.20 -3.31
N LEU A 188 0.19 3.26 -4.25
CA LEU A 188 -0.37 4.54 -4.72
C LEU A 188 -1.09 5.30 -3.58
N GLY A 189 -1.86 4.61 -2.73
CA GLY A 189 -2.51 5.23 -1.57
C GLY A 189 -1.51 5.84 -0.58
N LEU A 190 -0.37 5.16 -0.35
CA LEU A 190 0.70 5.67 0.51
C LEU A 190 1.44 6.85 -0.13
N ALA A 191 1.72 6.77 -1.43
CA ALA A 191 2.32 7.87 -2.17
C ALA A 191 1.39 9.10 -2.15
N ALA A 192 0.08 8.92 -2.37
CA ALA A 192 -0.91 9.98 -2.26
C ALA A 192 -0.88 10.65 -0.88
N PHE A 193 -0.75 9.87 0.20
CA PHE A 193 -0.59 10.42 1.54
C PHE A 193 0.68 11.28 1.69
N SER A 194 1.81 10.86 1.09
CA SER A 194 3.04 11.69 1.07
C SER A 194 2.83 13.02 0.34
N TYR A 195 2.19 13.00 -0.83
CA TYR A 195 1.86 14.20 -1.61
C TYR A 195 0.88 15.13 -0.88
N LEU A 196 -0.12 14.56 -0.20
CA LEU A 196 -1.06 15.30 0.63
C LEU A 196 -0.31 16.13 1.68
N LEU A 197 0.61 15.50 2.42
CA LEU A 197 1.39 16.17 3.45
C LEU A 197 2.36 17.21 2.88
N LYS A 198 2.87 17.02 1.65
CA LYS A 198 3.64 18.04 0.94
C LYS A 198 2.79 19.28 0.66
N ASP A 199 1.56 19.13 0.20
CA ASP A 199 0.69 20.28 -0.12
C ASP A 199 0.28 21.06 1.13
N PHE A 200 -0.03 20.37 2.23
CA PHE A 200 -0.29 21.02 3.51
C PHE A 200 0.91 21.87 3.99
N ARG A 201 2.14 21.40 3.78
CA ARG A 201 3.35 22.18 4.11
C ARG A 201 3.48 23.47 3.30
N HIS A 202 3.11 23.47 2.03
CA HIS A 202 3.15 24.68 1.19
C HIS A 202 2.11 25.72 1.61
N SER A 203 1.00 25.31 2.22
CA SER A 203 -0.05 26.21 2.72
C SER A 203 0.31 26.97 4.02
N GLY A 204 1.58 26.95 4.45
CA GLY A 204 2.05 27.59 5.68
C GLY A 204 1.72 26.81 6.97
N SER A 205 1.14 25.60 6.84
CA SER A 205 0.83 24.69 7.94
C SER A 205 1.66 23.41 7.77
N ALA A 206 2.95 23.45 8.12
CA ALA A 206 3.78 22.26 8.06
C ALA A 206 3.29 21.22 9.08
N VAL A 207 2.57 20.20 8.58
CA VAL A 207 2.16 19.05 9.38
C VAL A 207 3.20 17.94 9.22
N SER A 208 3.71 17.42 10.33
CA SER A 208 4.56 16.22 10.34
C SER A 208 3.72 14.98 10.01
N VAL A 209 4.37 13.89 9.58
CA VAL A 209 3.66 12.61 9.36
C VAL A 209 2.97 12.19 10.66
N GLU A 210 3.68 12.28 11.78
CA GLU A 210 3.16 11.97 13.11
C GLU A 210 1.97 12.83 13.50
N GLY A 211 2.06 14.16 13.38
CA GLY A 211 0.96 15.06 13.73
C GLY A 211 -0.26 14.88 12.82
N ALA A 212 -0.06 14.49 11.55
CA ALA A 212 -1.16 14.13 10.67
C ALA A 212 -1.83 12.81 11.09
N LEU A 213 -1.03 11.79 11.41
CA LEU A 213 -1.55 10.49 11.86
C LEU A 213 -2.28 10.61 13.19
N GLU A 214 -1.75 11.37 14.15
CA GLU A 214 -2.41 11.66 15.43
C GLU A 214 -3.75 12.38 15.21
N ALA A 215 -3.77 13.40 14.34
CA ALA A 215 -4.97 14.15 14.02
C ALA A 215 -6.05 13.26 13.37
N LEU A 216 -5.66 12.39 12.43
CA LEU A 216 -6.57 11.45 11.76
C LEU A 216 -7.04 10.36 12.72
N ALA A 217 -6.14 9.81 13.54
CA ALA A 217 -6.49 8.79 14.53
C ALA A 217 -7.50 9.34 15.54
N GLU A 218 -7.30 10.58 16.01
CA GLU A 218 -8.24 11.22 16.94
C GLU A 218 -9.61 11.42 16.32
N ASP A 219 -9.70 11.88 15.07
CA ASP A 219 -10.99 12.09 14.38
C ASP A 219 -11.71 10.74 14.13
N LEU A 220 -10.94 9.71 13.74
CA LEU A 220 -11.50 8.37 13.52
C LEU A 220 -12.02 7.70 14.78
N LYS A 221 -11.50 8.03 15.97
CA LYS A 221 -11.93 7.39 17.23
C LYS A 221 -13.42 7.57 17.48
N ASP A 222 -13.99 8.70 17.09
CA ASP A 222 -15.37 9.05 17.41
C ASP A 222 -16.38 8.26 16.54
N ASP A 223 -16.26 8.37 15.22
CA ASP A 223 -17.29 7.86 14.30
C ASP A 223 -16.73 7.12 13.07
N GLY A 224 -15.41 6.90 13.01
CA GLY A 224 -14.76 6.24 11.88
C GLY A 224 -14.72 7.10 10.62
N LYS A 225 -15.01 8.40 10.72
CA LYS A 225 -14.95 9.36 9.61
C LYS A 225 -13.91 10.42 9.88
N ILE A 226 -13.45 11.02 8.79
CA ILE A 226 -12.61 12.21 8.82
C ILE A 226 -13.53 13.39 8.50
N ASN A 227 -14.10 14.01 9.53
CA ASN A 227 -15.07 15.10 9.42
C ASN A 227 -14.74 16.32 10.31
N GLY A 228 -13.64 16.27 11.07
CA GLY A 228 -13.16 17.37 11.88
C GLY A 228 -14.01 17.59 13.13
N SER A 229 -14.64 16.53 13.65
CA SER A 229 -15.45 16.60 14.88
C SER A 229 -14.58 16.82 16.12
N VAL A 230 -13.27 16.59 16.02
CA VAL A 230 -12.31 16.79 17.11
C VAL A 230 -11.89 18.24 17.31
N THR A 231 -11.33 18.56 18.49
CA THR A 231 -10.92 19.93 18.86
C THR A 231 -9.64 20.42 18.16
N SER A 232 -8.86 19.53 17.54
CA SER A 232 -7.60 19.86 16.87
C SER A 232 -7.83 20.68 15.60
N THR A 233 -7.26 21.90 15.54
CA THR A 233 -7.30 22.76 14.34
C THR A 233 -6.65 22.08 13.12
N VAL A 234 -5.61 21.26 13.35
CA VAL A 234 -4.93 20.49 12.30
C VAL A 234 -5.87 19.40 11.77
N ALA A 235 -6.54 18.66 12.65
CA ALA A 235 -7.51 17.64 12.26
C ALA A 235 -8.70 18.25 11.52
N LYS A 236 -9.24 19.39 11.97
CA LYS A 236 -10.31 20.11 11.26
C LYS A 236 -9.90 20.50 9.85
N LYS A 237 -8.70 21.05 9.68
CA LYS A 237 -8.20 21.44 8.35
C LYS A 237 -7.97 20.23 7.45
N LEU A 238 -7.29 19.20 7.97
CA LEU A 238 -7.10 17.93 7.26
C LEU A 238 -8.45 17.34 6.85
N ALA A 239 -9.44 17.37 7.73
CA ALA A 239 -10.73 16.74 7.49
C ALA A 239 -11.62 17.47 6.49
N MET A 240 -11.69 18.80 6.58
CA MET A 240 -12.46 19.61 5.62
C MET A 240 -11.95 19.43 4.18
N GLU A 241 -10.66 19.19 4.02
CA GLU A 241 -10.00 19.11 2.70
C GLU A 241 -9.64 17.68 2.31
N TRP A 242 -9.78 16.68 3.20
CA TRP A 242 -9.26 15.32 3.01
C TRP A 242 -9.63 14.74 1.66
N LYS A 243 -10.92 14.72 1.33
CA LYS A 243 -11.42 14.08 0.11
C LYS A 243 -10.85 14.73 -1.14
N THR A 244 -10.89 16.05 -1.23
CA THR A 244 -10.41 16.81 -2.39
C THR A 244 -8.89 16.75 -2.50
N SER A 245 -8.19 16.97 -1.40
CA SER A 245 -6.73 17.00 -1.37
C SER A 245 -6.12 15.61 -1.55
N MET A 246 -6.73 14.55 -1.02
CA MET A 246 -6.27 13.18 -1.24
C MET A 246 -6.48 12.74 -2.70
N ALA A 247 -7.58 13.15 -3.34
CA ALA A 247 -7.79 12.93 -4.76
C ALA A 247 -6.71 13.64 -5.61
N ALA A 248 -6.45 14.92 -5.33
CA ALA A 248 -5.39 15.68 -6.00
C ALA A 248 -4.00 15.05 -5.77
N ALA A 249 -3.71 14.63 -4.54
CA ALA A 249 -2.45 14.01 -4.18
C ALA A 249 -2.26 12.64 -4.84
N LYS A 250 -3.35 11.88 -5.04
CA LYS A 250 -3.33 10.60 -5.78
C LYS A 250 -3.01 10.81 -7.25
N THR A 251 -3.57 11.86 -7.88
CA THR A 251 -3.20 12.27 -9.24
C THR A 251 -1.72 12.66 -9.31
N ALA A 252 -1.24 13.51 -8.41
CA ALA A 252 0.16 13.93 -8.37
C ALA A 252 1.12 12.75 -8.14
N ALA A 253 0.75 11.81 -7.27
CA ALA A 253 1.52 10.59 -7.04
C ALA A 253 1.57 9.70 -8.29
N ALA A 254 0.45 9.54 -9.01
CA ALA A 254 0.42 8.79 -10.26
C ALA A 254 1.29 9.45 -11.34
N GLU A 255 1.19 10.77 -11.51
CA GLU A 255 2.00 11.51 -12.47
C GLU A 255 3.51 11.35 -12.22
N ASN A 256 3.94 11.48 -10.98
CA ASN A 256 5.35 11.35 -10.62
C ASN A 256 5.86 9.90 -10.64
N SER A 257 4.97 8.92 -10.50
CA SER A 257 5.35 7.51 -10.59
C SER A 257 5.44 7.02 -12.04
N ASN A 258 5.37 7.92 -13.02
CA ASN A 258 5.30 7.58 -14.44
C ASN A 258 4.12 6.63 -14.77
N LEU A 259 3.10 6.59 -13.89
CA LEU A 259 1.77 6.04 -14.18
C LEU A 259 0.99 6.97 -15.12
N VAL A 260 1.64 8.02 -15.64
CA VAL A 260 1.19 8.78 -16.79
C VAL A 260 1.04 7.80 -17.96
N PHE A 261 -0.16 7.23 -18.07
CA PHE A 261 -0.75 6.95 -19.37
C PHE A 261 -0.48 8.22 -20.17
N SER A 262 0.29 8.07 -21.26
CA SER A 262 0.55 9.11 -22.24
C SER A 262 -0.68 10.01 -22.24
N LYS A 263 -0.52 11.29 -21.86
CA LYS A 263 -1.53 12.30 -22.17
C LYS A 263 -2.09 11.88 -23.51
N LEU A 264 -3.40 11.60 -23.60
CA LEU A 264 -4.05 11.61 -24.91
C LEU A 264 -3.55 12.91 -25.50
N SER A 265 -2.63 12.81 -26.47
CA SER A 265 -1.88 13.98 -26.87
C SER A 265 -2.94 14.97 -27.33
N SER A 266 -2.70 16.26 -27.14
CA SER A 266 -3.63 17.28 -27.62
C SER A 266 -4.02 17.09 -29.10
N GLU A 267 -3.23 16.32 -29.85
CA GLU A 267 -3.52 15.82 -31.20
C GLU A 267 -4.68 14.80 -31.23
N ILE A 268 -4.72 13.79 -30.36
CA ILE A 268 -5.81 12.80 -30.29
C ILE A 268 -7.14 13.47 -29.87
N LEU A 269 -7.09 14.44 -28.95
CA LEU A 269 -8.28 15.21 -28.53
C LEU A 269 -8.79 16.15 -29.63
N ALA A 270 -7.90 16.72 -30.46
CA ALA A 270 -8.29 17.54 -31.60
C ALA A 270 -8.91 16.71 -32.74
N GLU A 271 -8.49 15.45 -32.88
CA GLU A 271 -9.04 14.54 -33.89
C GLU A 271 -10.46 14.07 -33.50
N VAL A 272 -10.69 13.78 -32.21
CA VAL A 272 -12.00 13.39 -31.66
C VAL A 272 -12.99 14.58 -31.59
N SER A 273 -12.53 15.82 -31.37
CA SER A 273 -13.42 17.00 -31.27
C SER A 273 -14.01 17.46 -32.61
N SER A 274 -13.56 16.92 -33.74
CA SER A 274 -14.00 17.33 -35.07
C SER A 274 -15.19 16.53 -35.63
N THR A 275 -15.58 15.45 -34.95
CA THR A 275 -16.71 14.60 -35.37
C THR A 275 -17.93 14.82 -34.50
N THR A 276 -18.96 15.43 -35.08
CA THR A 276 -20.31 15.46 -34.51
C THR A 276 -20.82 14.01 -34.39
N LEU A 277 -21.14 13.57 -33.17
CA LEU A 277 -21.81 12.29 -32.93
C LEU A 277 -23.32 12.51 -33.09
N ASP A 278 -23.93 11.81 -34.04
CA ASP A 278 -25.38 11.81 -34.17
C ASP A 278 -26.00 11.10 -32.96
N THR A 279 -27.02 11.72 -32.35
CA THR A 279 -27.79 11.10 -31.27
C THR A 279 -28.39 9.77 -31.74
N GLY A 280 -27.95 8.66 -31.15
CA GLY A 280 -28.46 7.32 -31.43
C GLY A 280 -27.47 6.33 -32.03
N SER A 281 -26.20 6.71 -32.24
CA SER A 281 -25.16 5.77 -32.66
C SER A 281 -24.75 4.84 -31.50
N GLU A 282 -24.79 3.52 -31.70
CA GLU A 282 -24.20 2.55 -30.78
C GLU A 282 -22.67 2.69 -30.79
N LEU A 283 -22.08 2.80 -29.60
CA LEU A 283 -20.63 2.80 -29.42
C LEU A 283 -20.13 1.36 -29.37
N GLU A 284 -19.75 0.80 -30.51
CA GLU A 284 -19.07 -0.49 -30.57
C GLU A 284 -17.58 -0.31 -30.27
N GLY A 285 -17.23 -0.43 -28.99
CA GLY A 285 -15.93 0.02 -28.49
C GLY A 285 -14.83 -1.04 -28.37
N LEU A 286 -15.11 -2.34 -28.40
CA LEU A 286 -14.08 -3.37 -28.15
C LEU A 286 -14.08 -4.42 -29.25
N GLN A 287 -12.98 -4.51 -30.00
CA GLN A 287 -12.73 -5.62 -30.93
C GLN A 287 -11.94 -6.74 -30.25
N GLU A 288 -11.95 -7.94 -30.84
CA GLU A 288 -11.25 -9.14 -30.29
C GLU A 288 -9.73 -8.93 -30.13
N ASP A 289 -9.14 -7.93 -30.79
CA ASP A 289 -7.74 -7.57 -30.66
C ASP A 289 -7.42 -6.69 -29.43
N GLY A 290 -8.43 -6.29 -28.65
CA GLY A 290 -8.29 -5.48 -27.43
C GLY A 290 -8.21 -3.97 -27.66
N SER A 291 -8.37 -3.50 -28.90
CA SER A 291 -8.28 -2.07 -29.22
C SER A 291 -9.62 -1.37 -29.05
N PHE A 292 -9.60 -0.14 -28.50
CA PHE A 292 -10.77 0.71 -28.40
C PHE A 292 -10.91 1.64 -29.60
N TYR A 293 -12.04 1.56 -30.31
CA TYR A 293 -12.32 2.37 -31.50
C TYR A 293 -13.46 3.36 -31.23
N ILE A 294 -13.31 4.59 -31.72
CA ILE A 294 -14.41 5.58 -31.79
C ILE A 294 -14.57 5.92 -33.26
N ASN A 295 -15.75 5.64 -33.85
CA ASN A 295 -16.06 5.86 -35.27
C ASN A 295 -15.05 5.23 -36.25
N GLY A 296 -14.55 4.02 -35.94
CA GLY A 296 -13.59 3.31 -36.80
C GLY A 296 -12.16 3.84 -36.73
N VAL A 297 -11.88 4.83 -35.89
CA VAL A 297 -10.51 5.33 -35.62
C VAL A 297 -9.97 4.61 -34.39
N ASN A 298 -8.82 3.95 -34.54
CA ASN A 298 -8.12 3.31 -33.44
C ASN A 298 -7.62 4.40 -32.50
N THR A 299 -8.09 4.41 -31.25
CA THR A 299 -7.68 5.44 -30.27
C THR A 299 -6.23 5.28 -29.79
N GLY A 300 -5.49 4.29 -30.31
CA GLY A 300 -4.13 3.94 -29.88
C GLY A 300 -4.08 3.25 -28.52
N LEU A 301 -5.23 3.10 -27.85
CA LEU A 301 -5.37 2.38 -26.59
C LEU A 301 -5.37 0.88 -26.87
N THR A 302 -4.18 0.32 -27.05
CA THR A 302 -3.98 -1.13 -27.23
C THR A 302 -3.88 -1.88 -25.91
N ASN A 303 -3.87 -1.18 -24.77
CA ASN A 303 -3.96 -1.74 -23.41
C ASN A 303 -4.38 -0.67 -22.38
N GLY A 304 -5.37 0.15 -22.74
CA GLY A 304 -5.89 1.20 -21.86
C GLY A 304 -6.73 0.60 -20.73
N THR A 305 -6.12 0.26 -19.60
CA THR A 305 -6.88 0.13 -18.36
C THR A 305 -7.31 1.53 -17.95
N GLY A 306 -8.53 1.93 -18.32
CA GLY A 306 -9.16 3.10 -17.72
C GLY A 306 -9.11 2.96 -16.20
N LEU A 307 -8.72 4.02 -15.50
CA LEU A 307 -8.68 4.02 -14.05
C LEU A 307 -10.13 4.01 -13.54
N PHE A 308 -10.65 2.82 -13.24
CA PHE A 308 -11.89 2.65 -12.50
C PHE A 308 -11.61 2.99 -11.03
N LEU A 309 -11.67 4.27 -10.69
CA LEU A 309 -11.52 4.69 -9.30
C LEU A 309 -12.77 4.32 -8.48
N ASP A 310 -13.93 4.27 -9.13
CA ASP A 310 -15.24 4.09 -8.51
C ASP A 310 -16.36 3.86 -9.55
N GLN A 311 -16.04 3.22 -10.67
CA GLN A 311 -16.89 3.16 -11.87
C GLN A 311 -17.05 4.50 -12.63
N ASN A 312 -16.42 5.61 -12.25
CA ASN A 312 -16.54 6.88 -12.99
C ASN A 312 -15.30 7.23 -13.85
N PHE A 313 -15.52 7.99 -14.91
CA PHE A 313 -14.52 8.59 -15.80
C PHE A 313 -14.35 10.07 -15.44
N TYR A 314 -13.11 10.58 -15.39
CA TYR A 314 -12.83 11.96 -15.01
C TYR A 314 -12.03 12.73 -16.06
N ASN A 315 -12.33 14.02 -16.25
CA ASN A 315 -11.50 15.00 -16.97
C ASN A 315 -11.34 16.25 -16.11
N ASN A 316 -10.10 16.65 -15.82
CA ASN A 316 -9.77 17.79 -14.93
C ASN A 316 -10.55 17.75 -13.60
N GLY A 317 -10.70 16.56 -13.01
CA GLY A 317 -11.42 16.37 -11.75
C GLY A 317 -12.96 16.36 -11.85
N THR A 318 -13.52 16.50 -13.05
CA THR A 318 -14.98 16.43 -13.30
C THR A 318 -15.36 15.06 -13.83
N VAL A 319 -16.42 14.44 -13.29
CA VAL A 319 -16.96 13.18 -13.82
C VAL A 319 -17.54 13.44 -15.21
N ILE A 320 -16.97 12.80 -16.22
CA ILE A 320 -17.46 12.85 -17.61
C ILE A 320 -18.14 11.55 -18.04
N GLY A 321 -18.19 10.53 -17.18
CA GLY A 321 -18.91 9.31 -17.47
C GLY A 321 -18.90 8.29 -16.34
N SER A 322 -19.56 7.16 -16.53
CA SER A 322 -19.54 6.00 -15.62
C SER A 322 -19.63 4.66 -16.35
N TYR A 323 -19.22 3.57 -15.68
CA TYR A 323 -19.21 2.19 -16.14
C TYR A 323 -20.02 1.31 -15.18
N ASP A 324 -21.13 0.74 -15.63
CA ASP A 324 -22.11 0.08 -14.76
C ASP A 324 -21.71 -1.34 -14.27
N GLY A 325 -20.53 -1.83 -14.66
CA GLY A 325 -20.09 -3.19 -14.32
C GLY A 325 -20.70 -4.30 -15.19
N ALA A 326 -21.69 -3.99 -16.04
CA ALA A 326 -22.38 -4.91 -16.94
C ALA A 326 -21.93 -4.77 -18.41
N GLY A 327 -20.93 -3.92 -18.68
CA GLY A 327 -20.40 -3.68 -20.02
C GLY A 327 -20.80 -2.34 -20.64
N THR A 328 -21.64 -1.54 -19.96
CA THR A 328 -22.11 -0.25 -20.50
C THR A 328 -21.28 0.89 -19.96
N VAL A 329 -20.76 1.74 -20.86
CA VAL A 329 -20.10 3.01 -20.52
C VAL A 329 -21.04 4.16 -20.91
N THR A 330 -21.40 5.00 -19.95
CA THR A 330 -22.17 6.23 -20.17
C THR A 330 -21.23 7.42 -20.07
N ILE A 331 -21.11 8.23 -21.12
CA ILE A 331 -20.34 9.49 -21.09
C ILE A 331 -21.33 10.65 -21.09
N THR A 332 -21.27 11.51 -20.08
CA THR A 332 -22.15 12.68 -19.93
C THR A 332 -21.32 13.95 -20.07
N GLY A 333 -21.39 14.61 -21.22
CA GLY A 333 -20.71 15.89 -21.45
C GLY A 333 -21.36 16.71 -22.56
N VAL A 334 -21.50 18.02 -22.33
CA VAL A 334 -21.83 19.00 -23.38
C VAL A 334 -20.50 19.48 -23.95
N PHE A 335 -20.18 19.10 -25.18
CA PHE A 335 -19.07 19.67 -25.92
C PHE A 335 -19.49 21.05 -26.43
N SER A 336 -19.11 22.12 -25.74
CA SER A 336 -19.19 23.46 -26.32
C SER A 336 -18.01 23.66 -27.25
N GLY A 337 -18.24 23.50 -28.55
CA GLY A 337 -17.25 23.76 -29.59
C GLY A 337 -16.95 25.26 -29.73
N THR A 338 -15.66 25.58 -29.83
CA THR A 338 -15.15 26.73 -30.59
C THR A 338 -14.01 26.24 -31.45
#